data_AF-A0A8X8GMK9-F1
#
_entry.id   AF-A0A8X8GMK9-F1
#
_cell.length_a   1.000
_cell.length_b   1.000
_cell.length_c   1.000
_cell.angle_alpha   90.00
_cell.angle_beta   90.00
_cell.angle_gamma   90.00
#
_symmetry.space_group_name_H-M   'P 1'
#
loop_
_entity.id
_entity.type
_entity.pdbx_description
1 polymer ?
#
loop_
_entity_poly.entity_id
_entity_poly.type
_entity_poly.pdbx_seq_one_letter_code
_entity_poly.pdbx_strand_id
1 'polypeptide(L)'
;MKKLLQGAVLPFVIFISGMLLLGCNQAAEQSRQQDDAQAIETAQMSENTSDSNNNNQSTAKSTEDLKQGNMFYIARDVANVQLKTGDYVEKLQQSKSNLQQAIQSQNQAELQQSVKTLTRELQGFNTALISLDLKSQEIDGIRQQVLQANKQVLNSALLNGDLDISKVDFKKIEQQMNTIQLDMLKLAGMMIPGSNTEQATEQS
;
A
#
# COMPACT_ATOMS: atom_id res chain seq x y z
N MET A 1 -43.77 17.32 -43.34
CA MET A 1 -43.87 16.09 -44.16
C MET A 1 -42.59 15.26 -43.98
N LYS A 2 -42.73 13.92 -43.80
CA LYS A 2 -41.71 12.85 -43.93
C LYS A 2 -40.52 12.90 -42.94
N LYS A 3 -40.50 12.17 -41.81
CA LYS A 3 -40.24 10.72 -41.61
C LYS A 3 -39.19 10.12 -42.55
N LEU A 4 -38.01 9.79 -42.03
CA LEU A 4 -37.10 8.77 -42.58
C LEU A 4 -36.26 8.12 -41.45
N LEU A 5 -36.47 6.80 -41.29
CA LEU A 5 -35.57 5.74 -40.77
C LEU A 5 -35.10 5.87 -39.31
N GLN A 6 -35.49 5.07 -38.31
CA GLN A 6 -35.91 3.66 -38.26
C GLN A 6 -34.89 2.71 -38.92
N GLY A 7 -34.06 2.05 -38.10
CA GLY A 7 -33.36 0.82 -38.47
C GLY A 7 -31.85 0.81 -38.20
N ALA A 8 -31.45 0.46 -36.98
CA ALA A 8 -30.16 -0.20 -36.74
C ALA A 8 -30.39 -1.29 -35.68
N VAL A 9 -30.90 -2.42 -36.16
CA VAL A 9 -30.93 -3.68 -35.43
C VAL A 9 -29.49 -4.22 -35.47
N LEU A 10 -28.78 -4.20 -34.33
CA LEU A 10 -27.56 -4.98 -34.17
C LEU A 10 -27.94 -6.37 -33.66
N PRO A 11 -27.61 -7.46 -34.38
CA PRO A 11 -27.83 -8.82 -33.91
C PRO A 11 -26.69 -9.29 -33.00
N PHE A 12 -27.03 -10.20 -32.07
CA PHE A 12 -26.26 -11.32 -31.46
C PHE A 12 -24.71 -11.21 -31.50
N VAL A 13 -23.97 -11.44 -30.41
CA VAL A 13 -23.72 -12.79 -29.87
C VAL A 13 -23.39 -12.77 -28.36
N ILE A 14 -24.00 -13.71 -27.65
CA ILE A 14 -23.63 -14.23 -26.33
C ILE A 14 -22.24 -14.88 -26.43
N PHE A 15 -21.28 -14.53 -25.57
CA PHE A 15 -20.12 -15.41 -25.34
C PHE A 15 -20.09 -15.92 -23.90
N ILE A 16 -20.09 -17.24 -23.84
CA ILE A 16 -20.29 -18.11 -22.70
C ILE A 16 -18.99 -18.21 -21.89
N SER A 17 -19.17 -18.49 -20.59
CA SER A 17 -18.14 -18.82 -19.60
C SER A 17 -16.99 -19.71 -20.10
N GLY A 18 -15.80 -19.44 -19.57
CA GLY A 18 -14.68 -20.38 -19.52
C GLY A 18 -14.03 -20.33 -18.15
N MET A 19 -14.53 -21.15 -17.22
CA MET A 19 -13.79 -21.59 -16.03
C MET A 19 -12.59 -22.44 -16.47
N LEU A 20 -11.40 -22.16 -15.95
CA LEU A 20 -10.35 -23.16 -15.73
C LEU A 20 -9.46 -22.68 -14.57
N LEU A 21 -9.83 -23.11 -13.38
CA LEU A 21 -8.95 -23.25 -12.23
C LEU A 21 -7.86 -24.27 -12.58
N LEU A 22 -6.63 -23.81 -12.75
CA LEU A 22 -5.43 -24.65 -12.69
C LEU A 22 -4.52 -24.06 -11.62
N GLY A 23 -4.82 -24.44 -10.37
CA GLY A 23 -3.82 -24.41 -9.32
C GLY A 23 -2.75 -25.44 -9.66
N CYS A 24 -1.54 -24.97 -9.99
CA CYS A 24 -0.36 -25.82 -10.06
C CYS A 24 0.08 -26.17 -8.62
N ASN A 25 -0.57 -27.18 -8.04
CA ASN A 25 0.00 -27.97 -6.96
C ASN A 25 0.65 -29.20 -7.59
N GLN A 26 1.98 -29.22 -7.67
CA GLN A 26 2.73 -30.43 -8.01
C GLN A 26 3.70 -30.75 -6.87
N ALA A 27 3.14 -31.34 -5.83
CA ALA A 27 3.88 -32.28 -4.99
C ALA A 27 3.87 -33.64 -5.71
N ALA A 28 5.05 -34.12 -6.09
CA ALA A 28 5.28 -35.52 -6.36
C ALA A 28 6.55 -35.91 -5.58
N GLU A 29 6.34 -36.89 -4.71
CA GLU A 29 7.30 -37.43 -3.77
C GLU A 29 8.31 -38.39 -4.43
N GLN A 30 9.29 -38.78 -3.60
CA GLN A 30 10.05 -40.03 -3.61
C GLN A 30 11.26 -40.16 -4.54
N SER A 31 12.44 -40.02 -3.92
CA SER A 31 13.29 -41.21 -3.76
C SER A 31 13.69 -41.37 -2.28
N ARG A 32 13.24 -42.50 -1.72
CA ARG A 32 13.65 -43.01 -0.42
C ARG A 32 15.09 -43.51 -0.55
N GLN A 33 15.95 -43.15 0.40
CA GLN A 33 16.93 -44.09 0.93
C GLN A 33 16.92 -43.90 2.46
N GLN A 34 16.44 -44.94 3.11
CA GLN A 34 16.37 -45.16 4.54
C GLN A 34 17.67 -45.83 5.00
N ASP A 35 17.87 -45.85 6.32
CA ASP A 35 18.87 -46.56 7.13
C ASP A 35 20.02 -45.67 7.64
N ASP A 36 20.38 -45.65 8.93
CA ASP A 36 19.80 -46.23 10.14
C ASP A 36 20.56 -45.63 11.34
N ALA A 37 20.05 -45.91 12.54
CA ALA A 37 20.77 -46.00 13.82
C ALA A 37 21.08 -44.72 14.65
N GLN A 38 20.47 -44.78 15.83
CA GLN A 38 20.68 -44.05 17.08
C GLN A 38 22.13 -44.08 17.58
N ALA A 39 22.57 -43.01 18.27
CA ALA A 39 23.34 -43.10 19.52
C ALA A 39 23.45 -41.72 20.21
N ILE A 40 23.10 -41.69 21.49
CA ILE A 40 23.41 -40.63 22.46
C ILE A 40 24.64 -41.09 23.28
N GLU A 41 25.34 -40.10 23.88
CA GLU A 41 26.45 -40.17 24.86
C GLU A 41 27.87 -40.30 24.30
N THR A 42 28.96 -39.84 24.92
CA THR A 42 29.32 -38.79 25.90
C THR A 42 30.87 -38.86 25.97
N ALA A 43 31.54 -37.70 26.12
CA ALA A 43 32.87 -37.50 26.72
C ALA A 43 34.18 -38.03 26.07
N GLN A 44 35.15 -37.07 26.06
CA GLN A 44 36.60 -37.21 26.29
C GLN A 44 37.42 -37.93 25.20
N MET A 45 38.64 -37.56 24.84
CA MET A 45 39.61 -36.52 25.20
C MET A 45 40.84 -36.81 24.30
N SER A 46 41.51 -35.81 23.73
CA SER A 46 42.97 -35.86 23.57
C SER A 46 43.50 -34.50 23.16
N GLU A 47 44.36 -33.98 24.03
CA GLU A 47 45.26 -32.87 23.82
C GLU A 47 46.06 -33.00 22.52
N ASN A 48 46.28 -31.86 21.87
CA ASN A 48 47.63 -31.55 21.41
C ASN A 48 47.89 -30.05 21.64
N THR A 49 48.78 -29.80 22.60
CA THR A 49 49.61 -28.60 22.84
C THR A 49 50.23 -28.08 21.53
N SER A 50 50.56 -26.79 21.29
CA SER A 50 50.93 -25.69 22.18
C SER A 50 50.96 -24.37 21.39
N ASP A 51 50.67 -23.27 22.10
CA ASP A 51 51.24 -21.90 21.96
C ASP A 51 51.07 -21.11 20.64
N SER A 52 50.68 -19.83 20.62
CA SER A 52 50.65 -18.82 21.68
C SER A 52 49.87 -17.57 21.21
N ASN A 53 49.44 -16.77 22.19
CA ASN A 53 49.15 -15.33 22.14
C ASN A 53 47.76 -14.78 21.70
N ASN A 54 47.02 -14.40 22.75
CA ASN A 54 46.64 -13.01 23.06
C ASN A 54 45.26 -12.51 22.59
N ASN A 55 44.35 -12.43 23.57
CA ASN A 55 43.34 -11.38 23.82
C ASN A 55 42.48 -10.86 22.64
N ASN A 56 41.24 -11.35 22.56
CA ASN A 56 39.99 -10.56 22.72
C ASN A 56 38.82 -11.34 22.10
N GLN A 57 38.30 -12.31 22.84
CA GLN A 57 37.00 -12.90 22.55
C GLN A 57 35.93 -12.08 23.27
N SER A 58 35.37 -11.09 22.58
CA SER A 58 33.95 -10.70 22.66
C SER A 58 33.69 -9.53 21.71
N THR A 59 32.48 -9.50 21.13
CA THR A 59 31.94 -8.51 20.17
C THR A 59 32.41 -8.59 18.72
N ALA A 60 32.17 -9.73 18.06
CA ALA A 60 31.98 -9.79 16.61
C ALA A 60 30.69 -10.56 16.23
N LYS A 61 29.70 -10.52 17.11
CA LYS A 61 28.30 -10.83 16.80
C LYS A 61 27.58 -9.50 16.94
N SER A 62 26.71 -9.14 16.00
CA SER A 62 25.86 -7.92 15.99
C SER A 62 26.24 -6.83 14.96
N THR A 63 26.48 -7.19 13.70
CA THR A 63 26.23 -6.26 12.58
C THR A 63 25.40 -6.93 11.49
N GLU A 64 25.76 -8.14 11.05
CA GLU A 64 24.95 -8.95 10.13
C GLU A 64 23.62 -9.41 10.76
N ASP A 65 23.62 -9.87 12.02
CA ASP A 65 22.40 -10.25 12.75
C ASP A 65 21.50 -9.02 13.04
N LEU A 66 22.09 -7.82 13.22
CA LEU A 66 21.33 -6.56 13.38
C LEU A 66 20.72 -6.08 12.06
N LYS A 67 21.41 -6.28 10.92
CA LYS A 67 20.86 -6.02 9.58
C LYS A 67 19.75 -6.98 9.20
N GLN A 68 19.88 -8.28 9.52
CA GLN A 68 18.80 -9.26 9.32
C GLN A 68 17.57 -8.97 10.21
N GLY A 69 17.79 -8.55 11.45
CA GLY A 69 16.71 -8.10 12.34
C GLY A 69 15.92 -6.92 11.76
N ASN A 70 16.60 -5.95 11.14
CA ASN A 70 15.94 -4.80 10.52
C ASN A 70 15.04 -5.23 9.33
N MET A 71 15.54 -6.13 8.46
CA MET A 71 14.77 -6.57 7.29
C MET A 71 13.51 -7.35 7.65
N PHE A 72 13.54 -8.15 8.72
CA PHE A 72 12.34 -8.83 9.22
C PHE A 72 11.29 -7.82 9.69
N TYR A 73 11.68 -6.80 10.47
CA TYR A 73 10.76 -5.76 10.92
C TYR A 73 10.21 -4.94 9.77
N ILE A 74 11.03 -4.60 8.77
CA ILE A 74 10.58 -3.92 7.54
C ILE A 74 9.51 -4.75 6.83
N ALA A 75 9.78 -6.04 6.54
CA ALA A 75 8.81 -6.88 5.84
C ALA A 75 7.50 -7.05 6.62
N ARG A 76 7.59 -7.27 7.93
CA ARG A 76 6.44 -7.37 8.84
C ARG A 76 5.65 -6.07 8.89
N ASP A 77 6.32 -4.94 8.94
CA ASP A 77 5.69 -3.61 9.03
C ASP A 77 5.03 -3.21 7.73
N VAL A 78 5.65 -3.51 6.57
CA VAL A 78 5.01 -3.35 5.26
C VAL A 78 3.73 -4.18 5.18
N ALA A 79 3.77 -5.44 5.65
CA ALA A 79 2.56 -6.27 5.72
C ALA A 79 1.51 -5.68 6.66
N ASN A 80 1.90 -5.13 7.83
CA ASN A 80 0.97 -4.49 8.76
C ASN A 80 0.32 -3.23 8.14
N VAL A 81 1.10 -2.40 7.44
CA VAL A 81 0.59 -1.26 6.67
C VAL A 81 -0.43 -1.74 5.65
N GLN A 82 -0.09 -2.75 4.84
CA GLN A 82 -0.98 -3.28 3.82
C GLN A 82 -2.28 -3.86 4.43
N LEU A 83 -2.17 -4.63 5.51
CA LEU A 83 -3.33 -5.25 6.16
C LEU A 83 -4.29 -4.24 6.78
N LYS A 84 -3.77 -3.16 7.40
CA LYS A 84 -4.64 -2.16 8.06
C LYS A 84 -5.13 -1.07 7.12
N THR A 85 -4.41 -0.82 6.03
CA THR A 85 -4.67 0.34 5.18
C THR A 85 -5.00 0.02 3.72
N GLY A 86 -4.85 -1.24 3.29
CA GLY A 86 -5.10 -1.68 1.91
C GLY A 86 -6.49 -1.30 1.41
N ASP A 87 -7.54 -1.62 2.18
CA ASP A 87 -8.92 -1.27 1.84
C ASP A 87 -9.14 0.24 1.67
N TYR A 88 -8.38 1.07 2.40
CA TYR A 88 -8.50 2.52 2.27
C TYR A 88 -7.92 3.02 0.95
N VAL A 89 -6.90 2.37 0.37
CA VAL A 89 -6.39 2.74 -0.95
C VAL A 89 -7.50 2.63 -2.00
N GLU A 90 -8.25 1.53 -1.99
CA GLU A 90 -9.38 1.32 -2.90
C GLU A 90 -10.53 2.30 -2.62
N LYS A 91 -10.92 2.47 -1.36
CA LYS A 91 -11.98 3.43 -0.96
C LYS A 91 -11.63 4.87 -1.34
N LEU A 92 -10.37 5.25 -1.21
CA LEU A 92 -9.86 6.57 -1.60
C LEU A 92 -9.90 6.77 -3.12
N GLN A 93 -9.50 5.75 -3.91
CA GLN A 93 -9.62 5.80 -5.36
C GLN A 93 -11.08 5.91 -5.81
N GLN A 94 -11.97 5.09 -5.23
CA GLN A 94 -13.39 5.11 -5.55
C GLN A 94 -14.05 6.44 -5.17
N SER A 95 -13.80 6.94 -3.95
CA SER A 95 -14.38 8.21 -3.49
C SER A 95 -13.87 9.41 -4.28
N LYS A 96 -12.59 9.41 -4.69
CA LYS A 96 -12.05 10.39 -5.64
C LYS A 96 -12.78 10.34 -6.99
N SER A 97 -12.98 9.14 -7.54
CA SER A 97 -13.70 8.97 -8.82
C SER A 97 -15.15 9.45 -8.72
N ASN A 98 -15.85 9.09 -7.64
CA ASN A 98 -17.22 9.56 -7.37
C ASN A 98 -17.28 11.08 -7.23
N LEU A 99 -16.29 11.69 -6.59
CA LEU A 99 -16.18 13.15 -6.48
C LEU A 99 -16.02 13.80 -7.86
N GLN A 100 -15.12 13.27 -8.68
CA GLN A 100 -14.92 13.76 -10.04
C GLN A 100 -16.20 13.65 -10.88
N GLN A 101 -16.90 12.52 -10.80
CA GLN A 101 -18.16 12.31 -11.52
C GLN A 101 -19.23 13.31 -11.06
N ALA A 102 -19.35 13.57 -9.75
CA ALA A 102 -20.32 14.52 -9.21
C ALA A 102 -20.05 15.97 -9.64
N ILE A 103 -18.77 16.34 -9.82
CA ILE A 103 -18.38 17.64 -10.37
C ILE A 103 -18.79 17.73 -11.84
N GLN A 104 -18.53 16.68 -12.62
CA GLN A 104 -18.84 16.62 -14.05
C GLN A 104 -20.35 16.59 -14.32
N SER A 105 -21.13 15.89 -13.50
CA SER A 105 -22.59 15.84 -13.60
C SER A 105 -23.27 17.12 -13.15
N GLN A 106 -22.53 18.05 -12.54
CA GLN A 106 -23.04 19.27 -11.92
C GLN A 106 -24.18 19.03 -10.92
N ASN A 107 -24.22 17.83 -10.32
CA ASN A 107 -25.24 17.46 -9.35
C ASN A 107 -24.78 17.83 -7.94
N GLN A 108 -25.41 18.86 -7.38
CA GLN A 108 -25.03 19.41 -6.08
C GLN A 108 -25.25 18.43 -4.91
N ALA A 109 -26.28 17.58 -4.97
CA ALA A 109 -26.53 16.59 -3.93
C ALA A 109 -25.47 15.47 -3.97
N GLU A 110 -25.14 14.98 -5.17
CA GLU A 110 -24.07 14.01 -5.38
C GLU A 110 -22.72 14.58 -4.96
N LEU A 111 -22.46 15.86 -5.25
CA LEU A 111 -21.22 16.53 -4.89
C LEU A 111 -21.03 16.64 -3.38
N GLN A 112 -22.07 17.05 -2.66
CA GLN A 112 -22.02 17.10 -1.19
C GLN A 112 -21.79 15.72 -0.59
N GLN A 113 -22.42 14.69 -1.14
CA GLN A 113 -22.27 13.33 -0.66
C GLN A 113 -20.89 12.75 -0.98
N SER A 114 -20.34 13.05 -2.15
CA SER A 114 -19.02 12.58 -2.57
C SER A 114 -17.89 13.27 -1.80
N VAL A 115 -17.99 14.58 -1.52
CA VAL A 115 -17.08 15.28 -0.61
C VAL A 115 -17.11 14.66 0.78
N LYS A 116 -18.30 14.48 1.39
CA LYS A 116 -18.42 13.84 2.71
C LYS A 116 -17.82 12.44 2.74
N THR A 117 -17.95 11.70 1.65
CA THR A 117 -17.41 10.36 1.55
C THR A 117 -15.89 10.39 1.45
N LEU A 118 -15.32 11.19 0.55
CA LEU A 118 -13.85 11.32 0.45
C LEU A 118 -13.22 11.80 1.76
N THR A 119 -13.79 12.81 2.42
CA THR A 119 -13.32 13.30 3.72
C THR A 119 -13.33 12.18 4.77
N ARG A 120 -14.40 11.39 4.84
CA ARG A 120 -14.51 10.26 5.77
C ARG A 120 -13.46 9.19 5.50
N GLU A 121 -13.24 8.82 4.24
CA GLU A 121 -12.25 7.81 3.88
C GLU A 121 -10.82 8.29 4.17
N LEU A 122 -10.50 9.56 3.91
CA LEU A 122 -9.21 10.17 4.27
C LEU A 122 -8.99 10.18 5.79
N GLN A 123 -10.02 10.52 6.58
CA GLN A 123 -9.96 10.45 8.03
C GLN A 123 -9.77 9.01 8.53
N GLY A 124 -10.52 8.06 7.98
CA GLY A 124 -10.37 6.64 8.32
C GLY A 124 -8.98 6.10 7.98
N PHE A 125 -8.44 6.48 6.82
CA PHE A 125 -7.07 6.15 6.44
C PHE A 125 -6.04 6.73 7.42
N ASN A 126 -6.23 7.99 7.85
CA ASN A 126 -5.40 8.64 8.86
C ASN A 126 -5.43 7.87 10.19
N THR A 127 -6.62 7.49 10.65
CA THR A 127 -6.79 6.67 11.87
C THR A 127 -6.13 5.30 11.74
N ALA A 128 -6.28 4.64 10.59
CA ALA A 128 -5.65 3.35 10.33
C ALA A 128 -4.12 3.46 10.38
N LEU A 129 -3.54 4.48 9.75
CA LEU A 129 -2.10 4.76 9.80
C LEU A 129 -1.61 5.01 11.23
N ILE A 130 -2.31 5.86 12.00
CA ILE A 130 -1.96 6.14 13.41
C ILE A 130 -2.01 4.87 14.27
N SER A 131 -2.92 3.95 13.96
CA SER A 131 -3.09 2.68 14.70
C SER A 131 -2.01 1.62 14.44
N LEU A 132 -1.10 1.86 13.49
CA LEU A 132 -0.02 0.93 13.17
C LEU A 132 0.97 0.81 14.33
N ASP A 133 1.27 -0.42 14.76
CA ASP A 133 2.40 -0.74 15.63
C ASP A 133 3.61 -1.13 14.77
N LEU A 134 4.41 -0.14 14.42
CA LEU A 134 5.62 -0.29 13.60
C LEU A 134 6.86 -0.43 14.49
N LYS A 135 7.83 -1.24 14.07
CA LYS A 135 9.13 -1.42 14.73
C LYS A 135 10.29 -0.92 13.86
N SER A 136 10.14 -0.88 12.53
CA SER A 136 11.07 -0.25 11.60
C SER A 136 10.90 1.26 11.61
N GLN A 137 12.01 1.97 11.79
CA GLN A 137 12.04 3.43 11.73
C GLN A 137 11.83 3.94 10.30
N GLU A 138 12.28 3.19 9.31
CA GLU A 138 12.10 3.49 7.90
C GLU A 138 10.61 3.48 7.53
N ILE A 139 9.88 2.44 7.94
CA ILE A 139 8.43 2.36 7.69
C ILE A 139 7.67 3.39 8.51
N ASP A 140 8.12 3.70 9.74
CA ASP A 140 7.54 4.81 10.50
C ASP A 140 7.75 6.17 9.80
N GLY A 141 8.93 6.43 9.25
CA GLY A 141 9.22 7.62 8.46
C GLY A 141 8.26 7.77 7.27
N ILE A 142 8.04 6.68 6.53
CA ILE A 142 7.05 6.65 5.44
C ILE A 142 5.64 6.92 5.98
N ARG A 143 5.24 6.28 7.08
CA ARG A 143 3.94 6.54 7.73
C ARG A 143 3.76 8.04 8.03
N GLN A 144 4.77 8.71 8.59
CA GLN A 144 4.67 10.15 8.88
C GLN A 144 4.49 10.99 7.60
N GLN A 145 5.21 10.67 6.53
CA GLN A 145 5.05 11.34 5.24
C GLN A 145 3.65 11.14 4.66
N VAL A 146 3.11 9.93 4.73
CA VAL A 146 1.75 9.61 4.29
C VAL A 146 0.71 10.36 5.12
N LEU A 147 0.86 10.38 6.46
CA LEU A 147 0.01 11.16 7.36
C LEU A 147 0.01 12.64 7.00
N GLN A 148 1.18 13.22 6.69
CA GLN A 148 1.29 14.62 6.30
C GLN A 148 0.59 14.90 4.97
N ALA A 149 0.79 14.08 3.94
CA ALA A 149 0.11 14.29 2.66
C ALA A 149 -1.40 14.08 2.78
N ASN A 150 -1.86 13.10 3.57
CA ASN A 150 -3.28 12.91 3.83
C ASN A 150 -3.89 14.16 4.51
N LYS A 151 -3.20 14.72 5.51
CA LYS A 151 -3.60 16.00 6.13
C LYS A 151 -3.64 17.15 5.13
N GLN A 152 -2.70 17.20 4.18
CA GLN A 152 -2.70 18.21 3.12
C GLN A 152 -3.97 18.10 2.26
N VAL A 153 -4.35 16.89 1.84
CA VAL A 153 -5.60 16.66 1.09
C VAL A 153 -6.81 17.10 1.92
N LEU A 154 -6.89 16.67 3.18
CA LEU A 154 -7.98 17.02 4.10
C LEU A 154 -8.11 18.53 4.33
N ASN A 155 -7.01 19.27 4.29
CA ASN A 155 -6.99 20.72 4.45
C ASN A 155 -7.31 21.50 3.16
N SER A 156 -7.58 20.81 2.04
CA SER A 156 -8.06 21.49 0.83
C SER A 156 -9.39 22.20 1.10
N ALA A 157 -9.59 23.35 0.46
CA ALA A 157 -10.78 24.20 0.69
C ALA A 157 -12.10 23.45 0.44
N LEU A 158 -12.10 22.49 -0.48
CA LEU A 158 -13.27 21.68 -0.79
C LEU A 158 -13.61 20.68 0.34
N LEU A 159 -12.60 20.14 1.03
CA LEU A 159 -12.78 19.05 2.00
C LEU A 159 -12.80 19.50 3.46
N ASN A 160 -12.21 20.67 3.76
CA ASN A 160 -12.13 21.22 5.11
C ASN A 160 -13.38 22.02 5.54
N GLY A 161 -14.29 22.30 4.60
CA GLY A 161 -15.53 23.04 4.85
C GLY A 161 -15.43 24.56 4.69
N ASP A 162 -14.27 25.10 4.30
CA ASP A 162 -14.11 26.54 3.99
C ASP A 162 -14.89 26.94 2.74
N LEU A 163 -15.11 25.99 1.83
CA LEU A 163 -15.93 26.17 0.65
C LEU A 163 -17.38 25.80 0.96
N ASP A 164 -18.28 26.79 0.91
CA ASP A 164 -19.72 26.49 0.88
C ASP A 164 -20.10 25.94 -0.50
N ILE A 165 -20.01 24.62 -0.63
CA ILE A 165 -20.32 23.84 -1.84
C ILE A 165 -21.72 24.20 -2.37
N SER A 166 -22.64 24.65 -1.51
CA SER A 166 -23.99 24.98 -1.92
C SER A 166 -24.14 26.33 -2.64
N LYS A 167 -23.12 27.19 -2.54
CA LYS A 167 -23.12 28.57 -3.05
C LYS A 167 -22.00 28.85 -4.06
N VAL A 168 -21.16 27.87 -4.33
CA VAL A 168 -19.96 28.04 -5.16
C VAL A 168 -20.17 27.46 -6.56
N ASP A 169 -19.67 28.19 -7.56
CA ASP A 169 -19.63 27.77 -8.96
C ASP A 169 -18.81 26.47 -9.12
N PHE A 170 -19.37 25.49 -9.84
CA PHE A 170 -18.71 24.23 -10.19
C PHE A 170 -17.34 24.43 -10.84
N LYS A 171 -17.12 25.53 -11.57
CA LYS A 171 -15.81 25.85 -12.16
C LYS A 171 -14.74 26.09 -11.09
N LYS A 172 -15.09 26.71 -9.96
CA LYS A 172 -14.17 26.87 -8.81
C LYS A 172 -13.92 25.54 -8.11
N ILE A 173 -14.94 24.68 -8.06
CA ILE A 173 -14.84 23.34 -7.47
C ILE A 173 -13.94 22.45 -8.32
N GLU A 174 -14.05 22.52 -9.64
CA GLU A 174 -13.19 21.82 -10.59
C GLU A 174 -11.71 22.23 -10.44
N GLN A 175 -11.44 23.52 -10.23
CA GLN A 175 -10.09 24.00 -9.93
C GLN A 175 -9.52 23.40 -8.64
N GLN A 176 -10.33 23.35 -7.56
CA GLN A 176 -9.91 22.71 -6.30
C GLN A 176 -9.69 21.20 -6.48
N MET A 177 -10.49 20.56 -7.34
CA MET A 177 -10.34 19.14 -7.63
C MET A 177 -8.99 18.82 -8.30
N ASN A 178 -8.47 19.69 -9.17
CA ASN A 178 -7.14 19.47 -9.76
C ASN A 178 -6.03 19.40 -8.69
N THR A 179 -6.09 20.27 -7.67
CA THR A 179 -5.17 20.22 -6.54
C THR A 179 -5.32 18.91 -5.76
N ILE A 180 -6.56 18.50 -5.45
CA ILE A 180 -6.84 17.23 -4.77
C ILE A 180 -6.33 16.05 -5.59
N GLN A 181 -6.45 16.06 -6.93
CA GLN A 181 -5.94 14.99 -7.78
C GLN A 181 -4.42 14.83 -7.68
N LEU A 182 -3.68 15.94 -7.67
CA LEU A 182 -2.22 15.92 -7.52
C LEU A 182 -1.81 15.45 -6.13
N ASP A 183 -2.46 15.94 -5.08
CA ASP A 183 -2.15 15.55 -3.71
C ASP A 183 -2.51 14.08 -3.44
N MET A 184 -3.59 13.58 -4.03
CA MET A 184 -3.96 12.15 -3.99
C MET A 184 -3.01 11.28 -4.81
N LEU A 185 -2.44 11.79 -5.91
CA LEU A 185 -1.41 11.07 -6.66
C LEU A 185 -0.12 10.96 -5.84
N LYS A 186 0.28 12.04 -5.17
CA LYS A 186 1.41 12.02 -4.21
C LYS A 186 1.15 11.03 -3.08
N LEU A 187 -0.06 11.03 -2.51
CA LEU A 187 -0.45 10.10 -1.47
C LEU A 187 -0.37 8.64 -1.94
N ALA A 188 -0.89 8.35 -3.13
CA ALA A 188 -0.83 7.02 -3.74
C ALA A 188 0.62 6.60 -4.02
N GLY A 189 1.45 7.51 -4.53
CA GLY A 189 2.87 7.26 -4.79
C GLY A 189 3.61 6.77 -3.55
N MET A 190 3.36 7.37 -2.38
CA MET A 190 3.99 6.96 -1.12
C MET A 190 3.49 5.62 -0.57
N MET A 191 2.34 5.13 -1.04
CA MET A 191 1.78 3.83 -0.65
C MET A 191 2.28 2.67 -1.52
N ILE A 192 2.93 2.95 -2.65
CA ILE A 192 3.51 1.94 -3.53
C ILE A 192 4.94 1.65 -3.07
N PRO A 193 5.27 0.40 -2.67
CA PRO A 193 6.64 0.04 -2.28
C PRO A 193 7.63 0.31 -3.41
N GLY A 194 8.67 1.13 -3.15
CA GLY A 194 9.78 1.37 -4.08
C GLY A 194 9.76 2.67 -4.89
N SER A 195 8.78 3.56 -4.69
CA SER A 195 8.66 4.83 -5.41
C SER A 195 9.56 5.97 -4.90
N ASN A 196 10.22 5.79 -3.74
CA ASN A 196 11.02 6.84 -3.09
C ASN A 196 12.53 6.80 -3.43
N THR A 197 12.98 6.00 -4.41
CA THR A 197 14.41 5.85 -4.71
C THR A 197 14.95 6.79 -5.79
N GLU A 198 14.11 7.57 -6.49
CA GLU A 198 14.57 8.35 -7.66
C GLU A 198 14.80 9.86 -7.42
N GLN A 199 14.63 10.40 -6.20
CA GLN A 199 14.86 11.85 -5.94
C GLN A 199 16.07 12.19 -5.07
N ALA A 200 16.94 11.22 -4.75
CA ALA A 200 18.14 11.47 -3.93
C ALA A 200 19.46 11.53 -4.73
N THR A 201 19.43 11.48 -6.07
CA THR A 201 20.66 11.34 -6.89
C THR A 201 20.93 12.49 -7.87
N GLU A 202 20.31 13.65 -7.68
CA GLU A 202 20.65 14.86 -8.46
C GLU A 202 20.92 16.05 -7.53
N GLN A 203 21.93 15.91 -6.67
CA GLN A 203 22.75 17.01 -6.14
C GLN A 203 23.87 16.43 -5.26
N SER A 204 24.95 16.00 -5.91
CA SER A 204 26.30 15.91 -5.33
C SER A 204 27.32 16.11 -6.44
#